data_AF-A0A238H3Z5-F1
#
_entry.id   AF-A0A238H3Z5-F1
#
_cell.length_a   1.000
_cell.length_b   1.000
_cell.length_c   1.000
_cell.angle_alpha   90.00
_cell.angle_beta   90.00
_cell.angle_gamma   90.00
#
_symmetry.space_group_name_H-M   'P 1'
#
loop_
_entity.id
_entity.type
_entity.pdbx_description
1 polymer ?
#
loop_
_entity_poly.entity_id
_entity_poly.type
_entity_poly.pdbx_seq_one_letter_code
_entity_poly.pdbx_strand_id
1 'polypeptide(L)'
;MPIQALAGLELVHVSSGLDSELLAELRTSAIDARVAGYTEWERPPSAGAPHLTFGWDWYIDGATHAFVIAWGDVRSNVMGIDQNGLDIGMAFTAAELSRRLAQLNWQTVVASAIHDYGHREGFWPHAGQTLQ
;
A
#
# COMPACT_ATOMS: atom_id res chain seq x y z
N MET A 1 -13.27 -15.04 -4.13
CA MET A 1 -12.05 -15.44 -4.88
C MET A 1 -11.36 -16.56 -4.11
N PRO A 2 -11.03 -17.71 -4.73
CA PRO A 2 -10.40 -18.81 -4.00
C PRO A 2 -9.14 -18.36 -3.27
N ILE A 3 -8.98 -18.76 -2.01
CA ILE A 3 -7.88 -18.28 -1.16
C ILE A 3 -6.50 -18.54 -1.78
N GLN A 4 -6.30 -19.69 -2.45
CA GLN A 4 -5.02 -19.99 -3.09
C GLN A 4 -4.70 -19.03 -4.25
N ALA A 5 -5.72 -18.45 -4.88
CA ALA A 5 -5.53 -17.51 -5.97
C ALA A 5 -5.06 -16.13 -5.47
N LEU A 6 -5.28 -15.78 -4.19
CA LEU A 6 -4.82 -14.52 -3.61
C LEU A 6 -3.29 -14.44 -3.60
N ALA A 7 -2.63 -15.56 -3.32
CA ALA A 7 -1.17 -15.66 -3.31
C ALA A 7 -0.52 -15.40 -4.68
N GLY A 8 -1.28 -15.53 -5.77
CA GLY A 8 -0.81 -15.31 -7.14
C GLY A 8 -1.24 -13.96 -7.74
N LEU A 9 -1.80 -13.04 -6.95
CA LEU A 9 -2.28 -11.76 -7.47
C LEU A 9 -1.12 -10.89 -7.99
N GLU A 10 -1.16 -10.57 -9.27
CA GLU A 10 -0.35 -9.51 -9.86
C GLU A 10 -1.17 -8.22 -9.87
N LEU A 11 -0.57 -7.17 -9.32
CA LEU A 11 -1.21 -5.86 -9.18
C LEU A 11 -0.40 -4.81 -9.91
N VAL A 12 -1.10 -3.86 -10.52
CA VAL A 12 -0.55 -2.68 -11.15
C VAL A 12 -0.80 -1.49 -10.22
N HIS A 13 0.23 -0.67 -10.03
CA HIS A 13 0.10 0.57 -9.27
C HIS A 13 -0.73 1.59 -10.05
N VAL A 14 -1.64 2.26 -9.36
CA VAL A 14 -2.52 3.29 -9.93
C VAL A 14 -2.08 4.67 -9.46
N SER A 15 -1.94 4.85 -8.14
CA SER A 15 -1.54 6.13 -7.55
C SER A 15 -0.95 5.96 -6.15
N SER A 16 -0.10 6.91 -5.76
CA SER A 16 0.31 7.09 -4.36
C SER A 16 0.41 8.57 -4.07
N GLY A 17 0.20 8.94 -2.81
CA GLY A 17 0.31 10.32 -2.36
C GLY A 17 0.80 10.39 -0.93
N LEU A 18 1.32 11.57 -0.55
CA LEU A 18 1.62 11.89 0.84
C LEU A 18 0.36 12.37 1.54
N ASP A 19 0.23 12.04 2.82
CA ASP A 19 -0.90 12.42 3.65
C ASP A 19 -0.40 12.91 5.02
N SER A 20 -0.49 14.22 5.24
CA SER A 20 -0.08 14.85 6.49
C SER A 20 -1.08 14.66 7.63
N GLU A 21 -2.36 14.45 7.32
CA GLU A 21 -3.39 14.22 8.33
C GLU A 21 -3.23 12.83 8.92
N LEU A 22 -3.05 11.83 8.07
CA LEU A 22 -2.67 10.46 8.47
C LEU A 22 -1.37 10.44 9.29
N LEU A 23 -0.35 11.22 8.87
CA LEU A 23 0.90 11.31 9.61
C LEU A 23 0.68 11.83 11.05
N ALA A 24 -0.19 12.83 11.21
CA ALA A 24 -0.54 13.38 12.52
C ALA A 24 -1.32 12.36 13.37
N GLU A 25 -2.23 11.60 12.76
CA GLU A 25 -3.00 10.55 13.43
C GLU A 25 -2.10 9.41 13.93
N LEU A 26 -1.18 8.94 13.10
CA LEU A 26 -0.20 7.90 13.46
C LEU A 26 0.64 8.33 14.67
N ARG A 27 1.15 9.56 14.66
CA ARG A 27 1.94 10.11 15.78
C ARG A 27 1.12 10.27 17.05
N THR A 28 -0.14 10.67 16.92
CA THR A 28 -1.08 10.74 18.06
C THR A 28 -1.33 9.35 18.66
N SER A 29 -1.26 8.31 17.82
CA SER A 29 -1.33 6.90 18.22
C SER A 29 0.01 6.31 18.69
N ALA A 30 0.99 7.17 19.01
CA ALA A 30 2.34 6.80 19.46
C ALA A 30 3.16 5.96 18.46
N ILE A 31 2.84 6.05 17.16
CA ILE A 31 3.65 5.45 16.09
C ILE A 31 4.71 6.47 15.65
N ASP A 32 5.98 6.06 15.67
CA ASP A 32 7.09 6.87 15.17
C ASP A 32 7.12 6.86 13.64
N ALA A 33 6.22 7.63 13.02
CA ALA A 33 6.13 7.79 11.58
C ALA A 33 6.89 9.05 11.12
N ARG A 34 7.77 8.90 10.12
CA ARG A 34 8.48 10.01 9.47
C ARG A 34 7.65 10.68 8.38
N VAL A 35 7.07 9.85 7.53
CA VAL A 35 6.24 10.20 6.38
C VAL A 35 5.10 9.21 6.33
N ALA A 36 3.91 9.65 5.95
CA ALA A 36 2.76 8.79 5.74
C ALA A 36 2.04 9.15 4.44
N GLY A 37 1.21 8.24 3.97
CA GLY A 37 0.48 8.40 2.73
C GLY A 37 -0.46 7.25 2.44
N TYR A 38 -1.06 7.31 1.25
CA TYR A 38 -1.91 6.26 0.72
C TYR A 38 -1.30 5.69 -0.56
N THR A 39 -1.76 4.50 -0.95
CA THR A 39 -1.50 3.96 -2.27
C THR A 39 -2.69 3.16 -2.78
N GLU A 40 -2.97 3.27 -4.07
CA GLU A 40 -4.01 2.55 -4.78
C GLU A 40 -3.40 1.67 -5.87
N TRP A 41 -3.92 0.45 -5.97
CA TRP A 41 -3.46 -0.61 -6.85
C TRP A 41 -4.66 -1.35 -7.42
N GLU A 42 -4.46 -1.98 -8.57
CA GLU A 42 -5.52 -2.75 -9.22
C GLU A 42 -5.01 -4.01 -9.90
N ARG A 43 -5.92 -4.96 -10.10
CA ARG A 43 -5.79 -5.95 -11.15
C ARG A 43 -6.78 -5.57 -12.26
N PRO A 44 -6.31 -5.09 -13.42
CA PRO A 44 -7.19 -4.77 -14.55
C PRO A 44 -8.09 -5.96 -14.92
N PRO A 45 -9.31 -5.71 -15.44
CA PRO A 45 -10.18 -6.79 -15.88
C PRO A 45 -9.53 -7.57 -17.03
N SER A 46 -9.72 -8.89 -17.04
CA SER A 46 -9.30 -9.77 -18.13
C SER A 46 -10.38 -10.78 -18.46
N ALA A 47 -10.21 -11.56 -19.54
CA ALA A 47 -11.22 -12.53 -19.97
C ALA A 47 -11.50 -13.54 -18.86
N GLY A 48 -12.71 -13.47 -18.28
CA GLY A 48 -13.14 -14.34 -17.18
C GLY A 48 -12.67 -13.90 -15.78
N ALA A 49 -12.01 -12.75 -15.62
CA ALA A 49 -11.58 -12.23 -14.33
C ALA A 49 -12.09 -10.80 -14.09
N PRO A 50 -12.77 -10.53 -12.96
CA PRO A 50 -13.26 -9.18 -12.66
C PRO A 50 -12.11 -8.22 -12.38
N HIS A 51 -12.39 -6.92 -12.53
CA HIS A 51 -11.51 -5.86 -12.05
C HIS A 51 -11.44 -5.90 -10.52
N LEU A 52 -10.22 -5.85 -9.97
CA LEU A 52 -9.99 -5.83 -8.53
C LEU A 52 -9.28 -4.55 -8.11
N THR A 53 -9.65 -4.01 -6.98
CA THR A 53 -9.06 -2.79 -6.41
C THR A 53 -8.51 -3.06 -5.02
N PHE A 54 -7.38 -2.42 -4.71
CA PHE A 54 -6.66 -2.56 -3.45
C PHE A 54 -6.09 -1.20 -3.06
N GLY A 55 -6.39 -0.76 -1.86
CA GLY A 55 -5.86 0.48 -1.30
C GLY A 55 -5.41 0.27 0.13
N TRP A 56 -4.29 0.86 0.50
CA TRP A 56 -3.84 0.86 1.89
C TRP A 56 -3.08 2.12 2.22
N ASP A 57 -3.10 2.42 3.51
CA ASP A 57 -2.35 3.51 4.10
C ASP A 57 -0.98 2.97 4.51
N TRP A 58 0.05 3.79 4.35
CA TRP A 58 1.43 3.41 4.63
C TRP A 58 2.17 4.52 5.37
N TYR A 59 3.21 4.14 6.09
CA TYR A 59 4.16 5.07 6.68
C TYR A 59 5.59 4.56 6.60
N ILE A 60 6.56 5.47 6.71
CA ILE A 60 7.97 5.14 6.89
C ILE A 60 8.27 5.20 8.38
N ASP A 61 8.65 4.07 8.95
CA ASP A 61 9.03 3.94 10.36
C ASP A 61 10.30 4.74 10.67
N GLY A 62 10.28 5.48 11.78
CA GLY A 62 11.34 6.41 12.15
C GLY A 62 12.63 5.74 12.57
N ALA A 63 12.56 4.53 13.14
CA ALA A 63 13.72 3.80 13.62
C ALA A 63 14.36 2.94 12.52
N THR A 64 13.54 2.24 11.74
CA THR A 64 13.98 1.25 10.74
C THR A 64 14.05 1.80 9.32
N HIS A 65 13.39 2.93 9.06
CA HIS A 65 13.20 3.52 7.73
C HIS A 65 12.48 2.58 6.75
N ALA A 66 11.79 1.55 7.26
CA ALA A 66 11.01 0.64 6.46
C ALA A 66 9.64 1.26 6.14
N PHE A 67 9.13 0.95 4.94
CA PHE A 67 7.72 1.16 4.64
C PHE A 67 6.89 0.11 5.37
N VAL A 68 5.83 0.57 6.04
CA VAL A 68 4.92 -0.24 6.84
C VAL A 68 3.49 0.06 6.41
N ILE A 69 2.65 -0.97 6.30
CA ILE A 69 1.20 -0.80 6.11
C ILE A 69 0.59 -0.33 7.44
N ALA A 70 -0.03 0.85 7.45
CA ALA A 70 -0.63 1.42 8.65
C ALA A 70 -1.71 0.48 9.21
N TRP A 71 -1.58 0.14 10.50
CA TRP A 71 -2.46 -0.78 11.23
C TRP A 71 -2.65 -2.18 10.61
N GLY A 72 -1.87 -2.52 9.57
CA GLY A 72 -2.06 -3.74 8.78
C GLY A 72 -3.37 -3.78 7.98
N ASP A 73 -4.03 -2.64 7.77
CA ASP A 73 -5.32 -2.58 7.08
C ASP A 73 -5.14 -2.46 5.55
N VAL A 74 -5.94 -3.25 4.82
CA VAL A 74 -5.95 -3.29 3.35
C VAL A 74 -7.41 -3.27 2.90
N ARG A 75 -7.79 -2.16 2.27
CA ARG A 75 -9.11 -1.96 1.67
C ARG A 75 -9.13 -2.63 0.30
N SER A 76 -10.11 -3.48 0.04
CA SER A 76 -10.25 -4.12 -1.27
C SER A 76 -11.70 -4.47 -1.59
N ASN A 77 -11.99 -4.71 -2.88
CA ASN A 77 -13.27 -5.27 -3.33
C ASN A 77 -13.27 -6.81 -3.37
N VAL A 78 -12.33 -7.46 -2.67
CA VAL A 78 -12.13 -8.91 -2.68
C VAL A 78 -12.71 -9.54 -1.41
N MET A 79 -13.45 -10.64 -1.58
CA MET A 79 -13.79 -11.59 -0.52
C MET A 79 -13.13 -12.94 -0.83
N GLY A 80 -12.34 -13.46 0.09
CA GLY A 80 -11.77 -14.80 0.01
C GLY A 80 -12.85 -15.86 0.18
N ILE A 81 -12.75 -16.96 -0.56
CA ILE A 81 -13.61 -18.14 -0.38
C ILE A 81 -12.76 -19.39 -0.15
N ASP A 82 -13.30 -20.33 0.63
CA ASP A 82 -12.71 -21.63 0.87
C ASP A 82 -12.91 -22.58 -0.34
N GLN A 83 -12.47 -23.83 -0.19
CA GLN A 83 -12.62 -24.87 -1.22
C GLN A 83 -14.07 -25.26 -1.53
N ASN A 84 -15.01 -24.94 -0.63
CA ASN A 84 -16.45 -25.19 -0.81
C ASN A 84 -17.16 -23.97 -1.40
N GLY A 85 -16.45 -22.87 -1.63
CA GLY A 85 -17.01 -21.62 -2.12
C GLY A 85 -17.66 -20.76 -1.04
N LEU A 86 -17.41 -21.04 0.24
CA LEU A 86 -17.91 -20.25 1.36
C LEU A 86 -16.96 -19.11 1.70
N ASP A 87 -17.51 -17.95 2.04
CA ASP A 87 -16.74 -16.78 2.45
C ASP A 87 -15.90 -17.09 3.69
N ILE A 88 -14.60 -16.79 3.63
CA ILE A 88 -13.68 -16.92 4.78
C ILE A 88 -13.73 -15.70 5.70
N GLY A 89 -14.51 -14.68 5.34
CA GLY A 89 -14.66 -13.42 6.06
C GLY A 89 -13.56 -12.40 5.75
N MET A 90 -13.84 -11.15 6.13
CA MET A 90 -12.99 -10.00 5.79
C MET A 90 -11.62 -10.05 6.49
N ALA A 91 -11.56 -10.43 7.77
CA ALA A 91 -10.30 -10.44 8.51
C ALA A 91 -9.27 -11.42 7.93
N PHE A 92 -9.71 -12.63 7.58
CA PHE A 92 -8.86 -13.62 6.92
C PHE A 92 -8.47 -13.19 5.50
N THR A 93 -9.40 -12.58 4.77
CA THR A 93 -9.12 -12.03 3.44
C THR A 93 -8.05 -10.94 3.51
N ALA A 94 -8.19 -9.97 4.41
CA ALA A 94 -7.23 -8.90 4.61
C ALA A 94 -5.85 -9.43 5.03
N ALA A 95 -5.79 -10.40 5.93
CA ALA A 95 -4.52 -11.01 6.35
C ALA A 95 -3.77 -11.68 5.18
N GLU A 96 -4.48 -12.42 4.33
CA GLU A 96 -3.86 -13.07 3.17
C GLU A 96 -3.45 -12.05 2.09
N LEU A 97 -4.24 -10.99 1.91
CA LEU A 97 -3.85 -9.88 1.05
C LEU A 97 -2.59 -9.19 1.57
N SER A 98 -2.52 -8.84 2.86
CA SER A 98 -1.31 -8.26 3.47
C SER A 98 -0.09 -9.15 3.29
N ARG A 99 -0.24 -10.48 3.43
CA ARG A 99 0.83 -11.45 3.16
C ARG A 99 1.28 -11.43 1.69
N ARG A 100 0.34 -11.32 0.75
CA ARG A 100 0.65 -11.19 -0.68
C ARG A 100 1.33 -9.86 -0.98
N LEU A 101 0.81 -8.76 -0.47
CA LEU A 101 1.39 -7.42 -0.66
C LEU A 101 2.83 -7.37 -0.14
N ALA A 102 3.13 -8.01 0.99
CA ALA A 102 4.50 -8.12 1.50
C ALA A 102 5.48 -8.83 0.53
N GLN A 103 4.99 -9.61 -0.43
CA GLN A 103 5.80 -10.25 -1.48
C GLN A 103 5.88 -9.41 -2.77
N LEU A 104 5.08 -8.35 -2.88
CA LEU A 104 5.21 -7.38 -3.96
C LEU A 104 6.28 -6.36 -3.57
N ASN A 105 7.03 -5.87 -4.57
CA ASN A 105 7.97 -4.76 -4.40
C ASN A 105 7.23 -3.40 -4.29
N TRP A 106 6.10 -3.35 -3.59
CA TRP A 106 5.22 -2.18 -3.56
C TRP A 106 5.92 -0.97 -2.95
N GLN A 107 6.81 -1.18 -1.98
CA GLN A 107 7.59 -0.11 -1.35
C GLN A 107 8.42 0.65 -2.39
N THR A 108 9.07 -0.07 -3.31
CA THR A 108 9.87 0.53 -4.38
C THR A 108 9.00 1.32 -5.35
N VAL A 109 7.83 0.79 -5.70
CA VAL A 109 6.91 1.46 -6.63
C VAL A 109 6.33 2.74 -6.01
N VAL A 110 5.90 2.68 -4.75
CA VAL A 110 5.41 3.83 -3.99
C VAL A 110 6.50 4.89 -3.84
N ALA A 111 7.73 4.50 -3.50
CA ALA A 111 8.85 5.44 -3.39
C ALA A 111 9.14 6.17 -4.72
N SER A 112 9.09 5.46 -5.85
CA SER A 112 9.23 6.06 -7.18
C SER A 112 8.10 7.05 -7.47
N ALA A 113 6.85 6.66 -7.20
CA ALA A 113 5.68 7.50 -7.46
C ALA A 113 5.71 8.82 -6.65
N ILE A 114 6.13 8.77 -5.38
CA ILE A 114 6.28 9.96 -4.53
C ILE A 114 7.40 10.86 -5.02
N HIS A 115 8.53 10.27 -5.42
CA HIS A 115 9.66 11.03 -5.95
C HIS A 115 9.26 11.79 -7.21
N ASP A 116 8.58 11.11 -8.14
CA ASP A 116 8.07 11.71 -9.38
C ASP A 116 7.05 12.82 -9.10
N TYR A 117 6.18 12.64 -8.11
CA TYR A 117 5.22 13.67 -7.70
C TYR A 117 5.93 14.93 -7.19
N GLY A 118 6.92 14.77 -6.31
CA GLY A 118 7.71 15.89 -5.77
C GLY A 118 8.48 16.66 -6.86
N HIS A 119 8.94 15.97 -7.91
CA HIS A 119 9.58 16.62 -9.06
C HIS A 119 8.61 17.41 -9.94
N ARG A 120 7.36 16.94 -10.09
CA ARG A 120 6.34 17.62 -10.90
C ARG A 120 5.77 18.86 -10.23
N GLU A 121 5.62 18.83 -8.91
CA GLU A 121 5.11 19.95 -8.11
C GLU A 121 6.22 20.94 -7.65
N GLY A 122 7.48 20.70 -8.02
CA GLY A 122 8.61 21.54 -7.61
C GLY A 122 8.89 21.53 -6.09
N PHE A 123 8.36 20.55 -5.37
CA PHE A 123 8.43 20.48 -3.90
C PHE A 123 9.51 19.47 -3.46
N TRP A 124 10.76 19.89 -3.62
CA TRP A 124 11.88 19.36 -2.82
C TRP A 124 12.69 20.56 -2.32
N PRO A 125 12.62 20.92 -1.02
CA PRO A 125 13.62 21.81 -0.46
C PRO A 125 14.95 21.06 -0.52
N HIS A 126 15.89 21.59 -1.31
CA HIS A 126 17.19 21.01 -1.55
C HIS A 126 17.80 20.42 -0.26
N ALA A 127 17.99 19.10 -0.25
CA ALA A 127 19.00 18.48 0.60
C ALA A 127 20.34 19.12 0.24
N GLY A 128 21.07 19.57 1.25
CA GLY A 128 22.14 20.55 1.16
C GLY A 128 23.14 20.33 0.04
N GLN A 129 23.38 21.38 -0.75
CA GLN A 129 24.72 21.63 -1.26
C GLN A 129 25.49 22.40 -0.19
N THR A 130 26.38 21.68 0.48
CA THR A 130 27.45 22.26 1.28
C THR A 130 28.62 22.53 0.32
N LEU A 131 29.11 23.77 0.30
CA LEU A 131 30.43 24.25 -0.15
C LEU A 131 30.84 24.01 -1.62
N GLN A 132 30.96 25.10 -2.39
CA GLN A 132 32.26 25.76 -2.68
C GLN A 132 32.06 27.27 -2.87
#